data_AF-A0A546XI59-F1
#
_entry.id   AF-A0A546XI59-F1
#
_cell.length_a   1.000
_cell.length_b   1.000
_cell.length_c   1.000
_cell.angle_alpha   90.00
_cell.angle_beta   90.00
_cell.angle_gamma   90.00
#
_symmetry.space_group_name_H-M   'P 1'
#
loop_
_entity.id
_entity.type
_entity.pdbx_description
1 polymer ?
#
loop_
_entity_poly.entity_id
_entity_poly.type
_entity_poly.pdbx_seq_one_letter_code
_entity_poly.pdbx_strand_id
1 'polypeptide(L)' 'MNKERRKEIARAAAMIDEAKAILETCRDEEQEYYDNMPESFQDGEKGSTAQEAIDALEEAVSSLEDITANIGDFTA' A
#
# COMPACT_ATOMS: atom_id res chain seq x y z
N MET A 1 -22.68 5.42 17.39
CA MET A 1 -21.37 5.63 18.03
C MET A 1 -21.28 7.05 18.58
N ASN A 2 -20.56 7.33 19.68
CA ASN A 2 -20.46 8.72 20.18
C ASN A 2 -19.50 9.57 19.33
N LYS A 3 -19.57 10.90 19.47
CA LYS A 3 -18.78 11.85 18.66
C LYS A 3 -17.27 11.63 18.79
N GLU A 4 -16.79 11.33 19.99
CA GLU A 4 -15.36 11.13 20.26
C GLU A 4 -14.82 9.89 19.55
N ARG A 5 -15.52 8.75 19.66
CA ARG A 5 -15.13 7.51 18.96
C ARG A 5 -15.15 7.69 17.44
N ARG A 6 -16.12 8.43 16.88
CA ARG A 6 -16.17 8.72 15.43
C ARG A 6 -14.96 9.53 14.97
N LYS A 7 -14.53 10.50 15.79
CA LYS A 7 -13.34 11.31 15.52
C LYS A 7 -12.07 10.45 15.50
N GLU A 8 -11.93 9.52 16.44
CA GLU A 8 -10.77 8.62 16.47
C GLU A 8 -10.76 7.63 15.30
N ILE A 9 -11.92 7.12 14.86
CA ILE A 9 -12.00 6.29 13.64
C ILE A 9 -11.63 7.10 12.41
N ALA A 10 -12.10 8.34 12.28
CA ALA A 10 -11.71 9.21 11.17
C ALA A 10 -10.21 9.51 11.17
N ARG A 11 -9.60 9.68 12.35
CA ARG A 11 -8.14 9.83 12.49
C ARG A 11 -7.41 8.57 12.03
N ALA A 12 -7.89 7.39 12.41
CA ALA A 12 -7.30 6.13 11.97
C ALA A 12 -7.40 5.94 10.45
N ALA A 13 -8.56 6.24 9.85
CA ALA A 13 -8.76 6.21 8.40
C ALA A 13 -7.76 7.13 7.67
N ALA A 14 -7.57 8.36 8.14
CA ALA A 14 -6.61 9.29 7.55
C ALA A 14 -5.16 8.77 7.63
N MET A 15 -4.78 8.12 8.74
CA MET A 15 -3.45 7.50 8.87
C MET A 15 -3.27 6.29 7.96
N ILE A 16 -4.34 5.51 7.73
CA ILE A 16 -4.33 4.39 6.80
C ILE A 16 -4.17 4.89 5.36
N ASP A 17 -4.89 5.95 4.99
CA ASP A 17 -4.76 6.55 3.65
C ASP A 17 -3.36 7.12 3.41
N GLU A 18 -2.76 7.75 4.43
CA GLU A 18 -1.36 8.22 4.37
C GLU A 18 -0.38 7.04 4.20
N ALA A 19 -0.54 5.97 4.99
CA ALA A 19 0.29 4.78 4.86
C ALA A 19 0.14 4.14 3.48
N LYS A 20 -1.08 4.06 2.95
CA LYS A 20 -1.37 3.54 1.61
C LYS A 20 -0.62 4.33 0.54
N ALA A 21 -0.70 5.66 0.56
CA ALA A 21 -0.02 6.51 -0.41
C ALA A 21 1.51 6.34 -0.39
N ILE A 22 2.10 6.12 0.79
CA ILE A 22 3.53 5.80 0.93
C ILE A 22 3.85 4.45 0.26
N LEU A 23 3.05 3.42 0.52
CA LEU A 23 3.25 2.09 -0.08
C LEU A 23 3.07 2.10 -1.60
N GLU A 24 2.07 2.82 -2.11
CA GLU A 24 1.87 3.02 -3.56
C GLU A 24 3.09 3.69 -4.20
N THR A 25 3.63 4.73 -3.55
CA THR A 25 4.85 5.41 -4.03
C THR A 25 6.04 4.44 -4.07
N CYS A 26 6.27 3.67 -3.00
CA CYS A 26 7.37 2.69 -2.98
C CYS A 26 7.18 1.58 -4.01
N ARG A 27 5.96 1.09 -4.22
CA ARG A 27 5.65 0.09 -5.25
C ARG A 27 5.97 0.64 -6.63
N ASP A 28 5.54 1.86 -6.93
CA ASP A 28 5.76 2.50 -8.23
C ASP A 28 7.26 2.71 -8.49
N GLU A 29 8.02 3.10 -7.46
CA GLU A 29 9.48 3.20 -7.53
C GLU A 29 10.15 1.82 -7.77
N GLU A 30 9.67 0.76 -7.10
CA GLU A 30 10.22 -0.59 -7.29
C GLU A 30 9.89 -1.15 -8.68
N GLN A 31 8.67 -0.88 -9.19
CA GLN A 31 8.28 -1.23 -10.56
C GLN A 31 9.15 -0.50 -11.59
N GLU A 32 9.37 0.82 -11.41
CA GLU A 32 10.27 1.59 -12.27
C GLU A 32 11.70 1.04 -12.22
N TYR A 33 12.19 0.65 -11.04
CA TYR A 33 13.50 0.02 -10.89
C TYR A 33 13.58 -1.32 -11.64
N TYR A 34 12.56 -2.17 -11.51
CA TYR A 34 12.48 -3.45 -12.23
C TYR A 34 12.43 -3.25 -13.74
N ASP A 35 11.57 -2.35 -14.23
CA ASP A 35 11.37 -2.07 -15.66
C ASP A 35 12.63 -1.50 -16.33
N ASN A 36 13.42 -0.72 -15.58
CA ASN A 36 14.69 -0.15 -16.05
C ASN A 36 15.89 -1.12 -15.91
N MET A 37 15.69 -2.28 -15.30
CA MET A 37 16.75 -3.26 -15.08
C MET A 37 17.11 -3.99 -16.40
N PRO A 38 18.38 -4.32 -16.66
CA PRO A 38 18.73 -5.18 -17.79
C PRO A 38 18.06 -6.56 -17.67
N GLU A 39 17.63 -7.13 -18.79
CA GLU A 39 16.92 -8.43 -18.88
C GLU A 39 17.64 -9.56 -18.11
N SER A 40 18.98 -9.61 -18.20
CA SER A 40 19.80 -10.58 -17.46
C SER A 40 19.70 -10.49 -15.93
N PHE A 41 19.33 -9.33 -15.39
CA PHE A 41 19.10 -9.14 -13.97
C PHE A 41 17.62 -9.29 -13.60
N GLN A 42 16.69 -9.00 -14.52
CA GLN A 42 15.25 -9.26 -14.34
C GLN A 42 14.97 -10.76 -14.16
N ASP A 43 15.64 -11.61 -14.93
CA ASP A 43 15.57 -13.08 -14.79
C ASP A 43 16.40 -13.63 -13.62
N GLY A 44 17.16 -12.77 -12.95
CA GLY A 44 18.05 -13.14 -11.86
C GLY A 44 17.43 -12.98 -10.47
N GLU A 45 18.24 -13.25 -9.45
CA GLU A 45 17.85 -13.10 -8.04
C GLU A 45 17.32 -11.68 -7.73
N LYS A 46 17.94 -10.65 -8.31
CA LYS A 46 17.53 -9.25 -8.13
C LYS A 46 16.14 -8.95 -8.67
N GLY A 47 15.83 -9.43 -9.88
CA GLY A 47 14.51 -9.26 -10.46
C GLY A 47 13.44 -10.03 -9.70
N SER A 48 13.74 -11.26 -9.26
CA SER A 48 12.85 -12.04 -8.39
C SER A 48 12.54 -11.29 -7.09
N THR A 49 13.55 -10.72 -6.43
CA THR A 49 13.35 -9.92 -5.20
C THR A 49 12.51 -8.68 -5.44
N ALA A 50 12.76 -7.95 -6.54
CA ALA A 50 11.97 -6.77 -6.89
C ALA A 50 10.50 -7.13 -7.16
N GLN A 51 10.25 -8.21 -7.92
CA GLN A 51 8.89 -8.69 -8.18
C GLN A 51 8.18 -9.12 -6.90
N GLU A 52 8.85 -9.86 -6.01
CA GLU A 52 8.29 -10.25 -4.70
C GLU A 52 7.94 -9.02 -3.84
N ALA A 53 8.77 -7.98 -3.88
CA ALA A 53 8.51 -6.73 -3.18
C ALA A 53 7.31 -5.99 -3.77
N ILE A 54 7.21 -5.88 -5.10
CA ILE A 54 6.07 -5.28 -5.80
C ILE A 54 4.77 -6.01 -5.42
N ASP A 55 4.76 -7.34 -5.54
CA ASP A 55 3.59 -8.16 -5.23
C ASP A 55 3.13 -7.98 -3.76
N ALA A 56 4.09 -7.98 -2.82
CA ALA A 56 3.79 -7.76 -1.40
C ALA A 56 3.26 -6.35 -1.11
N LEU A 57 3.77 -5.33 -1.80
CA LEU A 57 3.29 -3.95 -1.67
C LEU A 57 1.88 -3.79 -2.25
N GLU A 58 1.58 -4.44 -3.37
CA GLU A 58 0.22 -4.46 -3.95
C GLU A 58 -0.80 -5.12 -3.01
N GLU A 59 -0.45 -6.26 -2.41
CA GLU A 59 -1.29 -6.94 -1.43
C GLU A 59 -1.53 -6.05 -0.19
N ALA A 60 -0.48 -5.38 0.29
CA ALA A 60 -0.59 -4.46 1.42
C ALA A 60 -1.49 -3.26 1.10
N VAL A 61 -1.36 -2.64 -0.08
CA VAL A 61 -2.22 -1.55 -0.53
C VAL A 61 -3.68 -2.01 -0.57
N SER A 62 -3.97 -3.15 -1.20
CA SER A 62 -5.34 -3.71 -1.25
C SER A 62 -5.91 -3.96 0.15
N SER A 63 -5.09 -4.48 1.07
CA SER A 63 -5.49 -4.74 2.46
C SER A 63 -5.84 -3.45 3.20
N LEU A 64 -5.10 -2.36 2.97
CA LEU A 64 -5.40 -1.06 3.57
C LEU A 64 -6.69 -0.45 3.01
N GLU A 65 -6.96 -0.61 1.71
CA GLU A 65 -8.23 -0.18 1.10
C GLU A 65 -9.43 -0.90 1.72
N ASP A 66 -9.32 -2.22 1.92
CA ASP A 66 -10.36 -3.00 2.59
C ASP A 66 -10.59 -2.53 4.03
N ILE A 67 -9.51 -2.23 4.78
CA ILE A 67 -9.63 -1.69 6.13
C ILE A 67 -10.35 -0.34 6.11
N THR A 68 -9.97 0.60 5.23
CA THR A 68 -10.63 1.91 5.10
C THR A 68 -12.10 1.75 4.73
N ALA A 69 -12.43 0.86 3.79
CA ALA A 69 -13.82 0.58 3.40
C ALA A 69 -14.64 0.04 4.58
N ASN A 70 -14.08 -0.89 5.36
CA ASN A 70 -14.74 -1.49 6.53
C ASN A 70 -15.06 -0.47 7.63
N ILE A 71 -14.22 0.57 7.81
CA ILE A 71 -14.42 1.56 8.87
C ILE A 71 -15.13 2.85 8.41
N GLY A 72 -15.23 3.08 7.09
CA GLY A 72 -15.73 4.32 6.48
C GLY A 72 -17.13 4.72 6.96
N ASP A 73 -18.06 3.77 7.09
CA ASP A 73 -19.44 3.99 7.54
C ASP A 73 -19.54 4.59 8.96
N PHE A 74 -18.49 4.43 9.76
CA PHE A 74 -18.45 4.91 11.15
C PHE A 74 -17.81 6.31 11.28
N THR A 75 -17.40 6.93 10.18
CA THR A 75 -16.75 8.26 10.17
C THR A 75 -17.73 9.42 9.99
N ALA A 76 -18.95 9.16 9.50
CA ALA A 76 -20.02 10.14 9.26
C ALA A 76 -20.73 10.64 10.54
#